data_AF-A0A166WD81-F1
#
_entry.id   AF-A0A166WD81-F1
#
_cell.length_a   1.000
_cell.length_b   1.000
_cell.length_c   1.000
_cell.angle_alpha   90.00
_cell.angle_beta   90.00
_cell.angle_gamma   90.00
#
_symmetry.space_group_name_H-M   'P 1'
#
loop_
_entity.id
_entity.type
_entity.pdbx_description
1 polymer ?
#
loop_
_entity_poly.entity_id
_entity_poly.type
_entity_poly.pdbx_seq_one_letter_code
_entity_poly.pdbx_strand_id
1 'polypeptide(L)'
;MLLWTALQLASTLALIQEEQTHLTLSNHSTAPFIFNSLSSLLQLWPNTYHQNGHTIVPGTLQPFTLLYHARKDTNPPQSPEWFAFDPEMSHTIMVLRSGPTYLTTYRTTKPARVLYFDGMSAALGGLGWMDTQEVLLRGAGAKGTSWEKDEIRWMDDYDRAQKLCKWASSRNIEGFVRMNAGFELLWCDFTAPALEIVSHLNITVPGTPAARPRGPWSPHRRSGSELDHPDLPQRPFPGSPGGPRRGPWGGGTTAPLAVSSADEWIRIATHRAFSPQPRIALDYSKLVTFYHPRLTSLALGRAGNEIDITMRMHRVLTDISDGDAASVAAELDDVLSRDDSGSGSGMDWGAAARGVVEHWASRLMQLQHGLNEAITAPDANATQVVLDVRLLTYMPLSPYMALGSTPNVSGSALFFGKGTGTTLRAEELLELELESAFDRCMYSATGFASSRTFTPQETLLQSSIAAVLERVCFDVGVIFSESYDASASASLHPCLSDEDDSRSRDISLTIAIEGWETRMNALVAWLDWTEWLRCDKACGWDSVCAMPLWPIQMSDEDEDGTQDSGREAEWQPRCHKLKGSSVPWNVL
;
A
#
# COMPACT_ATOMS: atom_id res chain seq x y z
N MET A 1 -24.78 -44.17 39.61
CA MET A 1 -25.36 -42.82 39.37
C MET A 1 -24.31 -41.73 39.45
N LEU A 2 -23.56 -41.59 40.55
CA LEU A 2 -22.56 -40.51 40.72
C LEU A 2 -21.43 -40.49 39.66
N LEU A 3 -20.97 -41.64 39.18
CA LEU A 3 -19.96 -41.70 38.10
C LEU A 3 -20.52 -41.28 36.72
N TRP A 4 -21.81 -41.51 36.48
CA TRP A 4 -22.46 -41.17 35.20
C TRP A 4 -22.76 -39.68 35.11
N THR A 5 -23.17 -39.07 36.22
CA THR A 5 -23.34 -37.61 36.32
C THR A 5 -22.01 -36.86 36.24
N ALA A 6 -20.92 -37.43 36.78
CA ALA A 6 -19.59 -36.85 36.68
C ALA A 6 -19.02 -36.93 35.25
N LEU A 7 -19.27 -38.02 34.51
CA LEU A 7 -18.89 -38.12 33.09
C LEU A 7 -19.69 -37.15 32.21
N GLN A 8 -21.00 -36.99 32.46
CA GLN A 8 -21.83 -36.04 31.72
C GLN A 8 -21.43 -34.59 32.01
N LEU A 9 -21.12 -34.23 33.26
CA LEU A 9 -20.61 -32.91 33.63
C LEU A 9 -19.24 -32.63 33.01
N ALA A 10 -18.33 -33.61 32.98
CA ALA A 10 -17.02 -33.48 32.34
C ALA A 10 -17.13 -33.36 30.81
N SER A 11 -18.06 -34.08 30.17
CA SER A 11 -18.34 -33.94 28.74
C SER A 11 -19.02 -32.61 28.39
N THR A 12 -19.93 -32.10 29.23
CA THR A 12 -20.51 -30.77 29.02
C THR A 12 -19.51 -29.65 29.30
N LEU A 13 -18.64 -29.79 30.30
CA LEU A 13 -17.54 -28.85 30.54
C LEU A 13 -16.51 -28.89 29.41
N ALA A 14 -16.19 -30.07 28.86
CA ALA A 14 -15.32 -30.18 27.69
C ALA A 14 -15.95 -29.55 26.43
N LEU A 15 -17.25 -29.73 26.20
CA LEU A 15 -17.98 -29.09 25.09
C LEU A 15 -18.09 -27.56 25.26
N ILE A 16 -18.35 -27.07 26.47
CA ILE A 16 -18.40 -25.61 26.76
C ILE A 16 -17.00 -24.99 26.66
N GLN A 17 -15.95 -25.73 27.04
CA GLN A 17 -14.57 -25.24 26.99
C GLN A 17 -13.94 -25.39 25.58
N GLU A 18 -14.51 -26.24 24.73
CA GLU A 18 -14.20 -26.30 23.29
C GLU A 18 -14.92 -25.18 22.52
N GLU A 19 -16.16 -24.82 22.90
CA GLU A 19 -16.93 -23.68 22.36
C GLU A 19 -16.37 -22.32 22.80
N GLN A 20 -15.58 -22.30 23.89
CA GLN A 20 -14.89 -21.13 24.43
C GLN A 20 -13.36 -21.21 24.28
N THR A 21 -12.87 -22.02 23.34
CA THR A 21 -11.58 -21.69 22.74
C THR A 21 -11.75 -20.34 22.08
N HIS A 22 -11.15 -19.29 22.68
CA HIS A 22 -11.00 -18.02 21.99
C HIS A 22 -10.55 -18.36 20.57
N LEU A 23 -11.39 -18.06 19.58
CA LEU A 23 -11.05 -18.10 18.16
C LEU A 23 -9.93 -17.07 17.96
N THR A 24 -8.71 -17.44 18.34
CA THR A 24 -7.53 -16.62 18.20
C THR A 24 -7.07 -16.78 16.77
N LEU A 25 -7.44 -15.83 15.92
CA LEU A 25 -6.84 -15.72 14.60
C LEU A 25 -5.32 -15.55 14.74
N SER A 26 -4.56 -16.26 13.90
CA SER A 26 -3.11 -16.15 13.87
C SER A 26 -2.68 -14.75 13.41
N ASN A 27 -1.99 -14.01 14.28
CA ASN A 27 -1.40 -12.72 13.93
C ASN A 27 -0.13 -12.85 13.06
N HIS A 28 0.37 -14.06 12.81
CA HIS A 28 1.62 -14.33 12.07
C HIS A 28 1.40 -14.62 10.58
N SER A 29 0.27 -14.19 10.01
CA SER A 29 -0.03 -14.36 8.60
C SER A 29 0.69 -13.32 7.74
N THR A 30 1.11 -13.72 6.53
CA THR A 30 1.60 -12.79 5.49
C THR A 30 0.48 -12.21 4.63
N ALA A 31 -0.75 -12.71 4.80
CA ALA A 31 -1.92 -12.25 4.09
C ALA A 31 -2.11 -10.71 4.11
N PRO A 32 -2.07 -10.01 5.26
CA PRO A 32 -2.27 -8.55 5.25
C PRO A 32 -1.23 -7.83 4.38
N PHE A 33 0.02 -8.29 4.33
CA PHE A 33 1.06 -7.68 3.48
C PHE A 33 0.81 -7.92 1.99
N ILE A 34 0.37 -9.12 1.61
CA ILE A 34 -0.01 -9.45 0.23
C ILE A 34 -1.23 -8.63 -0.18
N PHE A 35 -2.23 -8.54 0.69
CA PHE A 35 -3.43 -7.74 0.47
C PHE A 35 -3.10 -6.26 0.30
N ASN A 36 -2.29 -5.69 1.18
CA ASN A 36 -1.86 -4.29 1.10
C ASN A 36 -1.07 -4.03 -0.17
N SER A 37 -0.14 -4.92 -0.55
CA SER A 37 0.58 -4.78 -1.82
C SER A 37 -0.41 -4.79 -3.00
N LEU A 38 -1.36 -5.73 -3.02
CA LEU A 38 -2.35 -5.88 -4.08
C LEU A 38 -3.29 -4.68 -4.21
N SER A 39 -3.84 -4.17 -3.10
CA SER A 39 -4.74 -3.01 -3.11
C SER A 39 -3.99 -1.74 -3.54
N SER A 40 -2.69 -1.66 -3.26
CA SER A 40 -1.83 -0.50 -3.51
C SER A 40 -1.30 -0.35 -4.93
N LEU A 41 -1.36 -1.40 -5.76
CA LEU A 41 -0.69 -1.41 -7.07
C LEU A 41 -1.08 -0.21 -7.93
N LEU A 42 -0.07 0.49 -8.47
CA LEU A 42 -0.20 1.68 -9.32
C LEU A 42 -0.81 2.92 -8.64
N GLN A 43 -0.92 2.95 -7.30
CA GLN A 43 -1.31 4.14 -6.52
C GLN A 43 -0.10 4.82 -5.89
N LEU A 44 -0.17 6.12 -5.61
CA LEU A 44 0.98 6.89 -5.13
C LEU A 44 1.16 6.86 -3.61
N TRP A 45 0.11 7.12 -2.82
CA TRP A 45 0.24 7.18 -1.35
C TRP A 45 0.58 5.83 -0.72
N PRO A 46 -0.13 4.73 -1.04
CA PRO A 46 0.18 3.45 -0.43
C PRO A 46 1.61 2.99 -0.72
N ASN A 47 2.09 3.18 -1.94
CA ASN A 47 3.47 2.86 -2.32
C ASN A 47 4.50 3.84 -1.74
N THR A 48 4.09 5.06 -1.35
CA THR A 48 4.96 6.00 -0.61
C THR A 48 5.09 5.58 0.84
N TYR A 49 4.01 5.13 1.47
CA TYR A 49 4.01 4.64 2.85
C TYR A 49 4.74 3.28 2.96
N HIS A 50 4.41 2.33 2.09
CA HIS A 50 5.06 1.02 1.96
C HIS A 50 6.18 1.05 0.92
N GLN A 51 7.10 1.98 1.11
CA GLN A 51 8.14 2.41 0.16
C GLN A 51 9.08 1.34 -0.42
N ASN A 52 9.31 0.20 0.25
CA ASN A 52 10.33 -0.75 -0.20
C ASN A 52 9.90 -1.60 -1.40
N GLY A 53 8.59 -1.82 -1.57
CA GLY A 53 8.05 -2.67 -2.64
C GLY A 53 8.47 -4.14 -2.54
N HIS A 54 7.51 -5.06 -2.67
CA HIS A 54 7.75 -6.51 -2.56
C HIS A 54 7.06 -7.28 -3.69
N THR A 55 6.59 -6.61 -4.73
CA THR A 55 5.75 -7.23 -5.75
C THR A 55 6.21 -6.83 -7.15
N ILE A 56 6.35 -7.86 -7.99
CA ILE A 56 6.65 -7.74 -9.41
C ILE A 56 5.41 -8.17 -10.17
N VAL A 57 4.87 -7.31 -11.03
CA VAL A 57 3.65 -7.61 -11.79
C VAL A 57 3.87 -7.35 -13.28
N PRO A 58 3.73 -8.35 -14.16
CA PRO A 58 3.66 -8.12 -15.59
C PRO A 58 2.44 -7.26 -15.93
N GLY A 59 2.58 -6.39 -16.92
CA GLY A 59 1.51 -5.51 -17.33
C GLY A 59 1.57 -5.16 -18.81
N THR A 60 0.51 -4.51 -19.26
CA THR A 60 0.38 -3.97 -20.60
C THR A 60 0.16 -2.47 -20.51
N LEU A 61 1.10 -1.71 -21.07
CA LEU A 61 0.92 -0.30 -21.35
C LEU A 61 -0.06 -0.15 -22.52
N GLN A 62 -1.13 0.58 -22.31
CA GLN A 62 -2.18 0.75 -23.31
C GLN A 62 -1.65 1.48 -24.56
N PRO A 63 -2.16 1.13 -25.76
CA PRO A 63 -1.81 1.85 -26.99
C PRO A 63 -2.27 3.31 -26.92
N PHE A 64 -1.64 4.15 -27.72
CA PHE A 64 -1.92 5.59 -27.80
C PHE A 64 -1.74 6.34 -26.47
N THR A 65 -0.90 5.82 -25.58
CA THR A 65 -0.54 6.47 -24.32
C THR A 65 0.48 7.58 -24.60
N LEU A 66 0.20 8.79 -24.11
CA LEU A 66 1.15 9.90 -24.15
C LEU A 66 2.22 9.73 -23.07
N LEU A 67 3.47 9.99 -23.45
CA LEU A 67 4.65 9.84 -22.62
C LEU A 67 5.57 11.05 -22.81
N TYR A 68 6.18 11.53 -21.73
CA TYR A 68 6.85 12.83 -21.72
C TYR A 68 8.33 12.69 -21.34
N HIS A 69 9.20 13.25 -22.17
CA HIS A 69 10.65 13.24 -21.92
C HIS A 69 11.27 14.61 -22.23
N ALA A 70 11.67 15.33 -21.16
CA ALA A 70 12.34 16.62 -21.26
C ALA A 70 13.87 16.46 -21.26
N ARG A 71 14.56 17.36 -21.97
CA ARG A 71 16.03 17.38 -22.09
C ARG A 71 16.59 18.80 -22.11
N LYS A 72 17.91 18.90 -21.95
CA LYS A 72 18.69 20.15 -22.09
C LYS A 72 19.34 20.36 -23.45
N ASP A 73 19.04 19.48 -24.38
CA ASP A 73 19.54 19.51 -25.75
C ASP A 73 18.51 18.89 -26.70
N THR A 74 18.73 19.06 -28.00
CA THR A 74 17.81 18.64 -29.06
C THR A 74 18.13 17.25 -29.62
N ASN A 75 19.12 16.55 -29.08
CA ASN A 75 19.47 15.23 -29.60
C ASN A 75 18.36 14.23 -29.26
N PRO A 76 18.14 13.21 -30.11
CA PRO A 76 17.28 12.10 -29.74
C PRO A 76 17.81 11.40 -28.48
N PRO A 77 16.93 10.91 -27.59
CA PRO A 77 17.31 10.09 -26.43
C PRO A 77 18.08 8.84 -26.87
N GLN A 78 19.14 8.53 -26.13
CA GLN A 78 19.83 7.26 -26.27
C GLN A 78 19.11 6.21 -25.44
N SER A 79 19.14 4.95 -25.86
CA SER A 79 18.48 3.87 -25.12
C SER A 79 19.44 3.22 -24.12
N PRO A 80 18.96 2.78 -22.94
CA PRO A 80 17.61 3.01 -22.40
C PRO A 80 17.45 4.42 -21.80
N GLU A 81 16.21 4.89 -21.65
CA GLU A 81 15.89 6.22 -21.13
C GLU A 81 14.48 6.24 -20.48
N TRP A 82 14.12 7.28 -19.73
CA TRP A 82 12.86 7.34 -18.97
C TRP A 82 11.80 8.22 -19.61
N PHE A 83 10.56 7.78 -19.50
CA PHE A 83 9.36 8.59 -19.71
C PHE A 83 8.67 8.91 -18.38
N ALA A 84 8.11 10.10 -18.28
CA ALA A 84 7.06 10.38 -17.30
C ALA A 84 5.68 10.15 -17.91
N PHE A 85 4.73 9.72 -17.09
CA PHE A 85 3.31 9.68 -17.47
C PHE A 85 2.65 11.06 -17.44
N ASP A 86 3.16 11.95 -16.60
CA ASP A 86 2.65 13.31 -16.41
C ASP A 86 3.68 14.33 -16.92
N PRO A 87 3.28 15.33 -17.71
CA PRO A 87 4.20 16.32 -18.27
C PRO A 87 4.87 17.18 -17.19
N GLU A 88 4.18 17.46 -16.08
CA GLU A 88 4.67 18.29 -14.97
C GLU A 88 5.92 17.69 -14.33
N MET A 89 5.96 16.37 -14.17
CA MET A 89 7.12 15.63 -13.66
C MET A 89 8.33 15.81 -14.60
N SER A 90 8.16 15.46 -15.88
CA SER A 90 9.23 15.56 -16.88
C SER A 90 9.74 17.00 -17.02
N HIS A 91 8.80 17.95 -17.07
CA HIS A 91 9.07 19.38 -17.15
C HIS A 91 9.90 19.85 -15.94
N THR A 92 9.42 19.59 -14.72
CA THR A 92 10.04 20.09 -13.48
C THR A 92 11.47 19.61 -13.29
N ILE A 93 11.74 18.33 -13.57
CA ILE A 93 13.10 17.75 -13.47
C ILE A 93 14.13 18.55 -14.30
N MET A 94 13.70 19.10 -15.44
CA MET A 94 14.61 19.83 -16.34
C MET A 94 14.57 21.34 -16.18
N VAL A 95 13.41 21.99 -15.97
CA VAL A 95 13.33 23.47 -15.97
C VAL A 95 14.03 24.13 -14.78
N LEU A 96 14.23 23.40 -13.67
CA LEU A 96 15.00 23.87 -12.52
C LEU A 96 16.51 24.00 -12.82
N ARG A 97 17.00 23.36 -13.89
CA ARG A 97 18.40 23.44 -14.34
C ARG A 97 18.58 24.61 -15.33
N SER A 98 19.78 25.20 -15.39
CA SER A 98 20.10 26.26 -16.37
C SER A 98 20.12 25.76 -17.82
N GLY A 99 20.05 26.67 -18.79
CA GLY A 99 20.11 26.37 -20.22
C GLY A 99 18.77 26.02 -20.85
N PRO A 100 18.74 25.88 -22.20
CA PRO A 100 17.51 25.62 -22.93
C PRO A 100 16.89 24.27 -22.52
N THR A 101 15.56 24.20 -22.52
CA THR A 101 14.81 22.99 -22.18
C THR A 101 13.91 22.61 -23.34
N TYR A 102 13.93 21.34 -23.72
CA TYR A 102 13.13 20.78 -24.79
C TYR A 102 12.27 19.66 -24.24
N LEU A 103 10.97 19.69 -24.49
CA LEU A 103 10.04 18.63 -24.12
C LEU A 103 9.62 17.89 -25.38
N THR A 104 9.86 16.59 -25.39
CA THR A 104 9.37 15.70 -26.44
C THR A 104 8.20 14.89 -25.89
N THR A 105 7.07 14.98 -26.57
CA THR A 105 5.90 14.14 -26.28
C THR A 105 5.90 12.98 -27.26
N TYR A 106 5.89 11.77 -26.70
CA TYR A 106 5.80 10.52 -27.43
C TYR A 106 4.41 9.92 -27.27
N ARG A 107 4.07 9.02 -28.17
CA ARG A 107 2.86 8.21 -28.12
C ARG A 107 3.18 6.77 -28.48
N THR A 108 2.68 5.82 -27.70
CA THR A 108 2.74 4.40 -28.08
C THR A 108 1.77 4.13 -29.24
N THR A 109 2.17 3.32 -30.21
CA THR A 109 1.34 2.99 -31.39
C THR A 109 0.61 1.65 -31.26
N LYS A 110 1.04 0.81 -30.31
CA LYS A 110 0.50 -0.51 -30.00
C LYS A 110 0.58 -0.78 -28.49
N PRO A 111 -0.14 -1.79 -27.96
CA PRO A 111 0.07 -2.24 -26.60
C PRO A 111 1.53 -2.66 -26.41
N ALA A 112 2.11 -2.31 -25.27
CA ALA A 112 3.50 -2.65 -24.95
C ALA A 112 3.61 -3.46 -23.66
N ARG A 113 4.46 -4.48 -23.68
CA ARG A 113 4.68 -5.36 -22.51
C ARG A 113 5.62 -4.68 -21.53
N VAL A 114 5.16 -4.50 -20.30
CA VAL A 114 5.93 -3.84 -19.23
C VAL A 114 6.00 -4.72 -17.99
N LEU A 115 7.00 -4.48 -17.15
CA LEU A 115 7.08 -5.07 -15.82
C LEU A 115 6.99 -3.96 -14.76
N TYR A 116 6.09 -4.10 -13.79
CA TYR A 116 5.90 -3.13 -12.72
C TYR A 116 6.59 -3.59 -11.43
N PHE A 117 7.35 -2.68 -10.81
CA PHE A 117 7.85 -2.82 -9.45
C PHE A 117 7.07 -1.87 -8.53
N ASP A 118 6.40 -2.42 -7.52
CA ASP A 118 5.69 -1.65 -6.51
C ASP A 118 6.65 -0.89 -5.56
N GLY A 119 6.09 -0.18 -4.59
CA GLY A 119 6.82 0.73 -3.71
C GLY A 119 7.37 1.96 -4.45
N MET A 120 8.32 2.64 -3.82
CA MET A 120 9.05 3.79 -4.37
C MET A 120 10.22 3.31 -5.27
N SER A 121 9.96 2.39 -6.19
CA SER A 121 11.01 1.68 -6.97
C SER A 121 11.87 2.56 -7.90
N ALA A 122 11.48 3.83 -8.11
CA ALA A 122 12.27 4.85 -8.81
C ALA A 122 13.01 5.81 -7.87
N ALA A 123 12.84 5.68 -6.55
CA ALA A 123 13.58 6.48 -5.59
C ALA A 123 14.99 5.92 -5.41
N LEU A 124 15.99 6.80 -5.51
CA LEU A 124 17.40 6.39 -5.46
C LEU A 124 17.90 6.33 -4.02
N GLY A 125 18.27 5.14 -3.57
CA GLY A 125 18.87 4.96 -2.24
C GLY A 125 18.97 3.50 -1.80
N GLY A 126 19.81 3.25 -0.79
CA GLY A 126 20.00 1.92 -0.18
C GLY A 126 19.01 1.56 0.94
N LEU A 127 17.95 2.35 1.11
CA LEU A 127 16.99 2.22 2.22
C LEU A 127 15.97 1.08 2.04
N GLY A 128 15.89 0.50 0.84
CA GLY A 128 15.00 -0.63 0.55
C GLY A 128 14.19 -0.48 -0.73
N TRP A 129 13.99 0.76 -1.18
CA TRP A 129 13.19 1.13 -2.37
C TRP A 129 13.51 0.35 -3.63
N MET A 130 14.78 -0.06 -3.78
CA MET A 130 15.28 -0.74 -4.97
C MET A 130 15.60 -2.22 -4.71
N ASP A 131 15.26 -2.77 -3.54
CA ASP A 131 15.64 -4.14 -3.16
C ASP A 131 15.10 -5.18 -4.15
N THR A 132 13.84 -5.06 -4.55
CA THR A 132 13.18 -6.00 -5.48
C THR A 132 13.90 -6.09 -6.83
N GLN A 133 14.26 -4.95 -7.42
CA GLN A 133 15.00 -4.93 -8.70
C GLN A 133 16.46 -5.38 -8.55
N GLU A 134 17.11 -5.13 -7.41
CA GLU A 134 18.46 -5.62 -7.15
C GLU A 134 18.49 -7.15 -6.97
N VAL A 135 17.52 -7.72 -6.25
CA VAL A 135 17.40 -9.19 -6.13
C VAL A 135 17.10 -9.82 -7.48
N LEU A 136 16.27 -9.20 -8.31
CA LEU A 136 16.03 -9.65 -9.68
C LEU A 136 17.32 -9.71 -10.52
N LEU A 137 18.10 -8.63 -10.51
CA LEU A 137 19.34 -8.55 -11.29
C LEU A 137 20.43 -9.49 -10.79
N ARG A 138 20.50 -9.72 -9.47
CA ARG A 138 21.51 -10.56 -8.83
C ARG A 138 21.15 -12.04 -8.81
N GLY A 139 19.86 -12.36 -8.75
CA GLY A 139 19.38 -13.70 -8.43
C GLY A 139 19.77 -14.18 -7.02
N ALA A 140 20.12 -13.25 -6.13
CA ALA A 140 20.68 -13.51 -4.80
C ALA A 140 20.43 -12.33 -3.84
N GLY A 141 20.57 -12.57 -2.54
CA GLY A 141 20.51 -11.52 -1.51
C GLY A 141 21.82 -10.74 -1.37
N ALA A 142 21.85 -9.71 -0.50
CA ALA A 142 23.04 -8.88 -0.24
C ALA A 142 24.25 -9.68 0.29
N LYS A 143 23.99 -10.78 1.00
CA LYS A 143 25.00 -11.66 1.59
C LYS A 143 25.33 -12.87 0.70
N GLY A 144 24.80 -12.90 -0.52
CA GLY A 144 24.91 -14.04 -1.42
C GLY A 144 26.32 -14.30 -1.92
N THR A 145 26.58 -15.56 -2.28
CA THR A 145 27.92 -16.02 -2.72
C THR A 145 28.06 -16.15 -4.24
N SER A 146 26.96 -16.01 -4.98
CA SER A 146 26.91 -16.13 -6.43
C SER A 146 27.02 -14.76 -7.12
N TRP A 147 28.05 -14.60 -7.96
CA TRP A 147 28.36 -13.45 -8.83
C TRP A 147 29.16 -12.31 -8.18
N GLU A 148 29.99 -11.65 -9.00
CA GLU A 148 31.04 -10.71 -8.60
C GLU A 148 30.56 -9.69 -7.56
N LYS A 149 31.46 -9.32 -6.65
CA LYS A 149 31.32 -8.26 -5.65
C LYS A 149 31.19 -6.87 -6.31
N ASP A 150 30.35 -6.73 -7.33
CA ASP A 150 29.98 -5.44 -7.86
C ASP A 150 29.22 -4.72 -6.77
N GLU A 151 29.87 -3.69 -6.24
CA GLU A 151 29.31 -2.75 -5.30
C GLU A 151 28.01 -2.17 -5.87
N ILE A 152 26.93 -2.18 -5.07
CA ILE A 152 25.67 -1.59 -5.51
C ILE A 152 25.85 -0.08 -5.58
N ARG A 153 25.82 0.45 -6.81
CA ARG A 153 25.83 1.89 -7.05
C ARG A 153 24.41 2.42 -7.01
N TRP A 154 23.93 2.75 -5.82
CA TRP A 154 22.56 3.24 -5.60
C TRP A 154 22.23 4.47 -6.47
N MET A 155 23.20 5.33 -6.74
CA MET A 155 23.02 6.56 -7.54
C MET A 155 23.21 6.36 -9.05
N ASP A 156 23.65 5.20 -9.52
CA ASP A 156 23.90 4.94 -10.94
C ASP A 156 22.72 4.19 -11.58
N ASP A 157 21.63 4.93 -11.81
CA ASP A 157 20.41 4.34 -12.36
C ASP A 157 20.52 4.02 -13.87
N TYR A 158 21.47 4.61 -14.59
CA TYR A 158 21.76 4.22 -15.98
C TYR A 158 22.39 2.83 -16.07
N ASP A 159 23.35 2.48 -15.21
CA ASP A 159 23.92 1.12 -15.16
C ASP A 159 22.83 0.08 -14.87
N ARG A 160 21.97 0.37 -13.89
CA ARG A 160 20.83 -0.49 -13.55
C ARG A 160 19.85 -0.62 -14.71
N ALA A 161 19.49 0.50 -15.34
CA ALA A 161 18.61 0.50 -16.51
C ALA A 161 19.16 -0.37 -17.65
N GLN A 162 20.46 -0.31 -17.92
CA GLN A 162 21.11 -1.17 -18.93
C GLN A 162 21.03 -2.65 -18.55
N LYS A 163 21.27 -3.00 -17.29
CA LYS A 163 21.15 -4.38 -16.79
C LYS A 163 19.71 -4.90 -16.87
N LEU A 164 18.73 -4.08 -16.48
CA LEU A 164 17.30 -4.40 -16.58
C LEU A 164 16.89 -4.62 -18.04
N CYS A 165 17.26 -3.72 -18.95
CA CYS A 165 16.91 -3.86 -20.37
C CYS A 165 17.61 -5.03 -21.05
N LYS A 166 18.85 -5.36 -20.64
CA LYS A 166 19.53 -6.58 -21.07
C LYS A 166 18.75 -7.82 -20.59
N TRP A 167 18.33 -7.85 -19.33
CA TRP A 167 17.51 -8.93 -18.76
C TRP A 167 16.15 -9.07 -19.47
N ALA A 168 15.52 -7.94 -19.84
CA ALA A 168 14.23 -7.88 -20.53
C ALA A 168 14.27 -8.40 -21.97
N SER A 169 15.41 -8.26 -22.66
CA SER A 169 15.54 -8.53 -24.10
C SER A 169 15.12 -9.94 -24.53
N SER A 170 15.32 -10.96 -23.68
CA SER A 170 14.94 -12.34 -23.95
C SER A 170 13.51 -12.69 -23.51
N ARG A 171 12.78 -11.74 -22.92
CA ARG A 171 11.48 -11.93 -22.26
C ARG A 171 10.33 -11.13 -22.88
N ASN A 172 10.59 -10.50 -24.03
CA ASN A 172 9.62 -9.65 -24.73
C ASN A 172 9.00 -8.58 -23.79
N ILE A 173 9.85 -7.92 -23.00
CA ILE A 173 9.49 -6.80 -22.13
C ILE A 173 10.11 -5.54 -22.75
N GLU A 174 9.29 -4.52 -23.02
CA GLU A 174 9.70 -3.28 -23.68
C GLU A 174 10.11 -2.19 -22.68
N GLY A 175 9.68 -2.30 -21.41
CA GLY A 175 10.06 -1.36 -20.35
C GLY A 175 9.62 -1.77 -18.95
N PHE A 176 10.00 -0.95 -17.98
CA PHE A 176 9.71 -1.15 -16.56
C PHE A 176 8.97 0.07 -16.00
N VAL A 177 7.85 -0.17 -15.33
CA VAL A 177 7.11 0.87 -14.61
C VAL A 177 7.64 0.94 -13.19
N ARG A 178 7.95 2.15 -12.75
CA ARG A 178 8.46 2.43 -11.40
C ARG A 178 7.81 3.69 -10.84
N MET A 179 7.96 3.92 -9.54
CA MET A 179 7.33 5.05 -8.87
C MET A 179 8.29 5.83 -7.98
N ASN A 180 8.17 7.16 -8.02
CA ASN A 180 8.69 8.12 -7.06
C ASN A 180 7.56 9.12 -6.72
N ALA A 181 7.78 10.43 -6.74
CA ALA A 181 6.73 11.45 -6.73
C ALA A 181 5.88 11.50 -8.01
N GLY A 182 5.67 10.35 -8.65
CA GLY A 182 5.05 10.16 -9.95
C GLY A 182 5.38 8.77 -10.48
N PHE A 183 4.62 8.32 -11.47
CA PHE A 183 4.98 7.12 -12.20
C PHE A 183 5.93 7.47 -13.35
N GLU A 184 6.94 6.63 -13.51
CA GLU A 184 7.85 6.67 -14.65
C GLU A 184 7.87 5.32 -15.37
N LEU A 185 8.29 5.38 -16.63
CA LEU A 185 8.49 4.22 -17.48
C LEU A 185 9.93 4.25 -17.98
N LEU A 186 10.76 3.35 -17.45
CA LEU A 186 12.06 3.03 -18.02
C LEU A 186 11.81 2.27 -19.32
N TRP A 187 12.20 2.84 -20.46
CA TRP A 187 11.97 2.25 -21.76
C TRP A 187 13.27 1.80 -22.42
N CYS A 188 13.28 0.57 -22.93
CA CYS A 188 14.52 -0.10 -23.31
C CYS A 188 15.02 0.23 -24.72
N ASP A 189 14.14 0.62 -25.64
CA ASP A 189 14.51 0.95 -27.03
C ASP A 189 13.69 2.13 -27.57
N PHE A 190 14.27 3.34 -27.51
CA PHE A 190 13.68 4.56 -28.05
C PHE A 190 13.67 4.63 -29.58
N THR A 191 14.33 3.69 -30.25
CA THR A 191 14.28 3.54 -31.72
C THR A 191 13.16 2.60 -32.16
N ALA A 192 12.47 1.97 -31.21
CA ALA A 192 11.41 1.02 -31.49
C ALA A 192 10.28 1.68 -32.31
N PRO A 193 9.75 1.00 -33.34
CA PRO A 193 8.62 1.49 -34.13
C PRO A 193 7.30 1.60 -33.34
N ALA A 194 7.30 1.09 -32.11
CA ALA A 194 6.21 1.21 -31.15
C ALA A 194 6.03 2.65 -30.62
N LEU A 195 7.01 3.53 -30.85
CA LEU A 195 6.99 4.92 -30.38
C LEU A 195 6.89 5.91 -31.54
N GLU A 196 5.95 6.84 -31.42
CA GLU A 196 5.75 7.96 -32.34
C GLU A 196 6.01 9.27 -31.61
N ILE A 197 6.73 10.21 -32.25
CA ILE A 197 6.89 11.56 -31.74
C ILE A 197 5.65 12.38 -32.11
N VAL A 198 4.92 12.84 -31.10
CA VAL A 198 3.75 13.73 -31.26
C VAL A 198 4.18 15.19 -31.35
N SER A 199 5.13 15.60 -30.51
CA SER A 199 5.64 16.96 -30.50
C SER A 199 7.07 17.04 -29.94
N HIS A 200 7.83 18.04 -30.37
CA HIS A 200 9.13 18.40 -29.83
C HIS A 200 9.21 19.92 -29.72
N LEU A 201 9.14 20.44 -28.49
CA LEU A 201 8.97 21.87 -28.22
C LEU A 201 10.14 22.41 -27.39
N ASN A 202 10.60 23.61 -27.72
CA ASN A 202 11.45 24.39 -26.83
C ASN A 202 10.55 25.04 -25.76
N ILE A 203 10.64 24.51 -24.54
CA ILE A 203 9.87 24.95 -23.36
C ILE A 203 10.75 25.73 -22.37
N THR A 204 11.81 26.36 -22.87
CA THR A 204 12.71 27.14 -22.01
C THR A 204 11.94 28.25 -21.33
N VAL A 205 11.93 28.22 -19.99
CA VAL A 205 11.23 29.20 -19.18
C VAL A 205 11.86 30.59 -19.37
N PRO A 206 11.05 31.65 -19.56
CA PRO A 206 11.57 33.01 -19.62
C PRO A 206 12.36 33.36 -18.36
N GLY A 207 13.58 33.88 -18.54
CA GLY A 207 14.48 34.21 -17.43
C GLY A 207 15.37 33.05 -16.96
N THR A 208 15.30 31.87 -17.58
CA THR A 208 16.25 30.78 -17.29
C THR A 208 17.70 31.24 -17.56
N PRO A 209 18.62 31.09 -16.61
CA PRO A 209 20.03 31.42 -16.83
C PRO A 209 20.61 30.65 -18.01
N ALA A 210 21.51 31.27 -18.77
CA ALA A 210 22.24 30.59 -19.82
C ALA A 210 22.96 29.35 -19.27
N ALA A 211 23.07 28.29 -20.08
CA ALA A 211 23.88 27.15 -19.72
C ALA A 211 25.30 27.67 -19.43
N ARG A 212 25.87 27.29 -18.26
CA ARG A 212 27.26 27.60 -17.99
C ARG A 212 28.10 26.97 -19.12
N PRO A 213 29.00 27.72 -19.79
CA PRO A 213 29.90 27.13 -20.75
C PRO A 213 30.62 25.97 -20.07
N ARG A 214 30.60 24.76 -20.67
CA ARG A 214 31.56 23.73 -20.25
C ARG A 214 32.93 24.34 -20.50
N GLY A 215 33.63 24.71 -19.43
CA GLY A 215 35.00 25.20 -19.52
C GLY A 215 35.86 24.17 -20.27
N PRO A 216 36.93 24.60 -20.96
CA PRO A 216 37.77 23.69 -21.73
C PRO A 216 38.64 22.86 -20.78
N TRP A 217 38.07 21.79 -20.21
CA TRP A 217 38.80 20.66 -19.64
C TRP A 217 38.07 19.35 -19.97
N SER A 218 38.63 18.72 -21.01
CA SER A 218 38.68 17.30 -21.39
C SER A 218 37.41 16.53 -21.83
N PRO A 219 37.39 16.05 -23.10
CA PRO A 219 36.54 14.94 -23.53
C PRO A 219 37.13 13.60 -23.03
N HIS A 220 36.24 12.63 -22.77
CA HIS A 220 36.47 11.29 -22.19
C HIS A 220 36.56 11.21 -20.66
N ARG A 221 35.48 10.73 -20.04
CA ARG A 221 35.55 9.93 -18.81
C ARG A 221 34.75 8.65 -19.03
N ARG A 222 35.38 7.66 -19.68
CA ARG A 222 35.12 6.24 -19.38
C ARG A 222 35.95 5.90 -18.14
N SER A 223 35.36 5.14 -17.22
CA SER A 223 36.01 4.49 -16.06
C SER A 223 36.45 5.38 -14.90
N GLY A 224 35.98 5.02 -13.69
CA GLY A 224 36.80 4.93 -12.48
C GLY A 224 37.08 6.21 -11.66
N SER A 225 36.75 6.11 -10.37
CA SER A 225 37.22 6.89 -9.21
C SER A 225 36.78 8.37 -9.11
N GLU A 226 36.49 8.97 -7.96
CA GLU A 226 36.59 8.63 -6.53
C GLU A 226 35.73 9.72 -5.86
N LEU A 227 34.71 9.36 -5.09
CA LEU A 227 34.26 10.18 -3.96
C LEU A 227 34.16 9.20 -2.80
N ASP A 228 35.34 8.91 -2.23
CA ASP A 228 35.47 8.28 -0.93
C ASP A 228 34.79 9.17 0.12
N HIS A 229 33.67 8.70 0.66
CA HIS A 229 33.29 9.01 2.03
C HIS A 229 32.77 7.73 2.69
N PRO A 230 33.53 7.14 3.63
CA PRO A 230 33.07 5.98 4.38
C PRO A 230 32.03 6.41 5.42
N ASP A 231 31.06 5.54 5.64
CA ASP A 231 30.21 5.43 6.84
C ASP A 231 29.91 6.72 7.62
N LEU A 232 28.74 7.31 7.38
CA LEU A 232 28.07 8.14 8.38
C LEU A 232 26.65 7.63 8.65
N PRO A 233 26.30 7.34 9.91
CA PRO A 233 24.92 7.07 10.29
C PRO A 233 24.16 8.39 10.20
N GLN A 234 23.21 8.51 9.28
CA GLN A 234 22.35 9.69 9.22
C GLN A 234 21.38 9.68 10.42
N ARG A 235 21.83 10.25 11.54
CA ARG A 235 20.95 10.88 12.53
C ARG A 235 20.62 12.30 12.05
N PRO A 236 19.44 12.84 12.37
CA PRO A 236 19.01 14.15 11.91
C PRO A 236 19.85 15.24 12.60
N PHE A 237 20.39 16.15 11.80
CA PHE A 237 21.18 17.27 12.31
C PHE A 237 20.33 18.18 13.22
N PRO A 238 20.78 18.53 14.44
CA PRO A 238 20.12 19.53 15.25
C PRO A 238 20.24 20.91 14.59
N GLY A 239 19.15 21.67 14.63
CA GLY A 239 19.09 23.04 14.13
C GLY A 239 20.20 23.92 14.72
N SER A 240 20.84 24.71 13.85
CA SER A 240 21.61 25.87 14.25
C SER A 240 20.92 27.13 13.72
N PRO A 241 20.81 28.21 14.50
CA PRO A 241 19.92 29.33 14.20
C PRO A 241 20.56 30.33 13.23
N GLY A 242 19.75 30.87 12.32
CA GLY A 242 19.94 32.22 11.77
C GLY A 242 21.10 32.42 10.79
N GLY A 243 20.88 32.07 9.52
CA GLY A 243 21.69 32.56 8.41
C GLY A 243 21.14 32.04 7.07
N PRO A 244 21.17 32.83 5.97
CA PRO A 244 20.63 32.39 4.68
C PRO A 244 21.43 31.19 4.18
N ARG A 245 20.82 30.00 4.23
CA ARG A 245 21.42 28.74 3.78
C ARG A 245 21.61 28.77 2.27
N ARG A 246 22.87 28.85 1.84
CA ARG A 246 23.30 28.56 0.46
C ARG A 246 23.11 27.06 0.22
N GLY A 247 22.22 26.69 -0.69
CA GLY A 247 22.08 25.32 -1.17
C GLY A 247 23.29 24.87 -2.02
N PRO A 248 23.43 23.55 -2.29
CA PRO A 248 24.58 22.97 -3.02
C PRO A 248 24.68 23.45 -4.48
N TRP A 249 23.61 24.02 -5.02
CA TRP A 249 23.53 24.60 -6.35
C TRP A 249 23.89 26.09 -6.29
N GLY A 250 25.16 26.40 -6.55
CA GLY A 250 25.71 27.73 -6.36
C GLY A 250 24.93 28.86 -7.05
N GLY A 251 24.32 29.73 -6.25
CA GLY A 251 24.23 31.19 -6.45
C GLY A 251 23.64 31.69 -7.78
N GLY A 252 22.79 30.92 -8.46
CA GLY A 252 22.02 31.39 -9.60
C GLY A 252 20.56 31.62 -9.18
N THR A 253 19.97 32.76 -9.54
CA THR A 253 18.54 32.97 -9.43
C THR A 253 17.81 32.01 -10.39
N THR A 254 17.13 31.00 -9.87
CA THR A 254 16.20 30.18 -10.65
C THR A 254 15.08 31.08 -11.18
N ALA A 255 14.66 30.88 -12.43
CA ALA A 255 13.57 31.67 -13.00
C ALA A 255 12.30 31.49 -12.15
N PRO A 256 11.58 32.58 -11.76
CA PRO A 256 10.41 32.46 -10.90
C PRO A 256 9.34 31.49 -11.42
N LEU A 257 9.13 31.47 -12.75
CA LEU A 257 8.20 30.54 -13.41
C LEU A 257 8.67 29.08 -13.41
N ALA A 258 9.97 28.82 -13.26
CA ALA A 258 10.50 27.47 -13.12
C ALA A 258 10.33 26.96 -11.68
N VAL A 259 10.35 27.86 -10.69
CA VAL A 259 10.08 27.49 -9.29
C VAL A 259 8.64 27.02 -9.12
N SER A 260 7.66 27.64 -9.78
CA SER A 260 6.25 27.23 -9.68
C SER A 260 5.92 25.87 -10.31
N SER A 261 6.81 25.28 -11.12
CA SER A 261 6.51 23.97 -11.72
C SER A 261 6.54 22.83 -10.69
N ALA A 262 7.31 23.03 -9.62
CA ALA A 262 7.35 22.19 -8.43
C ALA A 262 5.98 21.92 -7.82
N ASP A 263 5.22 22.99 -7.59
CA ASP A 263 3.90 22.92 -6.96
C ASP A 263 2.93 22.14 -7.86
N GLU A 264 3.05 22.30 -9.18
CA GLU A 264 2.28 21.52 -10.15
C GLU A 264 2.68 20.04 -10.20
N TRP A 265 3.95 19.71 -9.95
CA TRP A 265 4.37 18.31 -9.79
C TRP A 265 3.73 17.68 -8.55
N ILE A 266 3.74 18.37 -7.40
CA ILE A 266 3.05 17.90 -6.20
C ILE A 266 1.56 17.73 -6.48
N ARG A 267 0.92 18.73 -7.12
CA ARG A 267 -0.50 18.68 -7.46
C ARG A 267 -0.83 17.42 -8.26
N ILE A 268 -0.11 17.15 -9.35
CA ILE A 268 -0.41 15.98 -10.18
C ILE A 268 -0.10 14.66 -9.46
N ALA A 269 0.93 14.63 -8.61
CA ALA A 269 1.23 13.46 -7.77
C ALA A 269 0.07 13.12 -6.83
N THR A 270 -0.56 14.13 -6.20
CA THR A 270 -1.71 13.91 -5.30
C THR A 270 -2.97 13.42 -6.03
N HIS A 271 -3.13 13.70 -7.33
CA HIS A 271 -4.23 13.12 -8.11
C HIS A 271 -4.15 11.59 -8.22
N ARG A 272 -2.96 11.02 -7.99
CA ARG A 272 -2.70 9.57 -7.98
C ARG A 272 -2.60 8.99 -6.58
N ALA A 273 -2.92 9.75 -5.54
CA ALA A 273 -2.86 9.28 -4.15
C ALA A 273 -3.54 7.92 -3.98
N PHE A 274 -4.82 7.82 -4.38
CA PHE A 274 -5.61 6.58 -4.28
C PHE A 274 -6.16 6.03 -5.61
N SER A 275 -5.77 6.65 -6.72
CA SER A 275 -6.28 6.28 -8.06
C SER A 275 -5.16 5.63 -8.87
N PRO A 276 -5.28 4.35 -9.24
CA PRO A 276 -4.28 3.67 -10.04
C PRO A 276 -3.98 4.37 -11.36
N GLN A 277 -2.73 4.28 -11.84
CA GLN A 277 -2.33 4.75 -13.16
C GLN A 277 -3.18 4.09 -14.27
N PRO A 278 -4.11 4.83 -14.91
CA PRO A 278 -5.13 4.23 -15.80
C PRO A 278 -4.57 3.69 -17.13
N ARG A 279 -3.32 4.00 -17.46
CA ARG A 279 -2.70 3.60 -18.74
C ARG A 279 -2.01 2.24 -18.69
N ILE A 280 -1.99 1.58 -17.52
CA ILE A 280 -1.35 0.28 -17.34
C ILE A 280 -2.41 -0.71 -16.86
N ALA A 281 -2.53 -1.83 -17.57
CA ALA A 281 -3.31 -2.98 -17.12
C ALA A 281 -2.36 -4.04 -16.58
N LEU A 282 -2.53 -4.45 -15.32
CA LEU A 282 -1.69 -5.49 -14.69
C LEU A 282 -2.28 -6.88 -14.90
N ASP A 283 -1.42 -7.88 -15.07
CA ASP A 283 -1.80 -9.29 -15.12
C ASP A 283 -1.60 -9.93 -13.74
N TYR A 284 -2.65 -9.91 -12.93
CA TYR A 284 -2.65 -10.48 -11.58
C TYR A 284 -2.41 -12.00 -11.57
N SER A 285 -2.69 -12.70 -12.66
CA SER A 285 -2.46 -14.15 -12.75
C SER A 285 -0.98 -14.54 -12.84
N LYS A 286 -0.13 -13.53 -13.07
CA LYS A 286 1.32 -13.60 -13.18
C LYS A 286 2.03 -12.77 -12.10
N LEU A 287 1.32 -12.33 -11.06
CA LEU A 287 1.88 -11.55 -9.95
C LEU A 287 2.85 -12.38 -9.12
N VAL A 288 4.07 -11.89 -8.95
CA VAL A 288 5.09 -12.52 -8.09
C VAL A 288 5.36 -11.62 -6.90
N THR A 289 5.23 -12.14 -5.68
CA THR A 289 5.42 -11.35 -4.46
C THR A 289 6.44 -11.98 -3.52
N PHE A 290 7.33 -11.14 -3.01
CA PHE A 290 8.26 -11.43 -1.93
C PHE A 290 7.57 -11.55 -0.57
N TYR A 291 6.24 -11.45 -0.47
CA TYR A 291 5.49 -11.82 0.74
C TYR A 291 4.98 -13.26 0.74
N HIS A 292 5.22 -14.03 -0.33
CA HIS A 292 4.77 -15.41 -0.38
C HIS A 292 5.29 -16.22 0.83
N PRO A 293 4.42 -16.98 1.53
CA PRO A 293 4.80 -17.81 2.68
C PRO A 293 5.95 -18.80 2.45
N ARG A 294 6.20 -19.20 1.19
CA ARG A 294 7.28 -20.13 0.81
C ARG A 294 8.67 -19.55 1.06
N LEU A 295 8.79 -18.21 1.08
CA LEU A 295 10.05 -17.49 1.26
C LEU A 295 10.36 -17.37 2.76
N THR A 296 10.76 -18.49 3.35
CA THR A 296 10.98 -18.61 4.79
C THR A 296 12.15 -17.78 5.31
N SER A 297 13.14 -17.45 4.46
CA SER A 297 14.26 -16.57 4.87
C SER A 297 13.80 -15.16 5.24
N LEU A 298 12.71 -14.69 4.63
CA LEU A 298 12.11 -13.38 4.89
C LEU A 298 11.16 -13.38 6.09
N ALA A 299 10.80 -14.55 6.65
CA ALA A 299 9.80 -14.64 7.71
C ALA A 299 10.22 -13.90 9.00
N LEU A 300 11.50 -13.99 9.38
CA LEU A 300 12.03 -13.29 10.56
C LEU A 300 11.98 -11.78 10.40
N GLY A 301 12.38 -11.25 9.24
CA GLY A 301 12.33 -9.82 8.94
C GLY A 301 10.89 -9.27 8.96
N ARG A 302 9.90 -10.10 8.59
CA ARG A 302 8.47 -9.75 8.64
C ARG A 302 7.84 -9.85 10.03
N ALA A 303 8.34 -10.76 10.87
CA ALA A 303 7.82 -10.92 12.23
C ALA A 303 8.27 -9.79 13.16
N GLY A 304 9.37 -9.09 12.82
CA GLY A 304 9.94 -7.99 13.58
C GLY A 304 10.10 -8.26 15.07
N ASN A 305 10.08 -7.21 15.90
CA ASN A 305 10.46 -7.27 17.32
C ASN A 305 9.34 -6.74 18.24
N GLU A 306 8.11 -7.28 18.19
CA GLU A 306 6.95 -6.99 19.06
C GLU A 306 6.47 -5.52 19.25
N ILE A 307 7.28 -4.50 18.94
CA ILE A 307 7.10 -3.09 19.35
C ILE A 307 6.90 -2.14 18.15
N ASP A 308 7.34 -2.50 16.94
CA ASP A 308 7.23 -1.64 15.75
C ASP A 308 7.30 -2.50 14.47
N ILE A 309 6.24 -3.25 14.17
CA ILE A 309 6.14 -4.13 12.98
C ILE A 309 5.17 -3.49 12.01
N THR A 310 5.72 -2.74 11.07
CA THR A 310 4.96 -2.09 9.99
C THR A 310 5.58 -2.52 8.68
N MET A 311 4.73 -2.78 7.67
CA MET A 311 5.15 -3.33 6.38
C MET A 311 6.26 -2.49 5.70
N ARG A 312 6.31 -1.19 6.04
CA ARG A 312 7.34 -0.21 5.65
C ARG A 312 8.79 -0.61 5.99
N MET A 313 9.00 -1.43 7.04
CA MET A 313 10.33 -1.81 7.51
C MET A 313 10.84 -3.11 6.88
N HIS A 314 9.98 -3.85 6.18
CA HIS A 314 10.37 -5.11 5.55
C HIS A 314 11.41 -4.87 4.46
N ARG A 315 12.45 -5.69 4.45
CA ARG A 315 13.54 -5.62 3.46
C ARG A 315 13.59 -6.93 2.68
N VAL A 316 13.80 -6.82 1.37
CA VAL A 316 13.96 -8.01 0.53
C VAL A 316 15.45 -8.35 0.42
N LEU A 317 16.26 -7.39 -0.04
CA LEU A 317 17.64 -7.65 -0.44
C LEU A 317 18.52 -8.07 0.75
N THR A 318 18.32 -7.49 1.92
CA THR A 318 19.16 -7.78 3.10
C THR A 318 18.87 -9.12 3.75
N ASP A 319 17.62 -9.59 3.62
CA ASP A 319 17.07 -10.67 4.44
C ASP A 319 16.86 -11.96 3.62
N ILE A 320 16.70 -11.85 2.30
CA ILE A 320 16.47 -13.01 1.44
C ILE A 320 17.73 -13.90 1.35
N SER A 321 17.52 -15.21 1.40
CA SER A 321 18.56 -16.20 1.10
C SER A 321 18.74 -16.42 -0.41
N ASP A 322 19.91 -16.91 -0.83
CA ASP A 322 20.18 -17.23 -2.25
C ASP A 322 19.19 -18.27 -2.80
N GLY A 323 18.76 -19.25 -1.99
CA GLY A 323 17.78 -20.26 -2.39
C GLY A 323 16.39 -19.68 -2.63
N ASP A 324 15.94 -18.80 -1.74
CA ASP A 324 14.64 -18.12 -1.89
C ASP A 324 14.67 -17.13 -3.08
N ALA A 325 15.78 -16.40 -3.27
CA ALA A 325 15.97 -15.51 -4.41
C ALA A 325 15.95 -16.26 -5.75
N ALA A 326 16.67 -17.39 -5.84
CA ALA A 326 16.64 -18.26 -7.01
C ALA A 326 15.22 -18.82 -7.28
N SER A 327 14.49 -19.15 -6.22
CA SER A 327 13.11 -19.62 -6.34
C SER A 327 12.15 -18.53 -6.84
N VAL A 328 12.33 -17.26 -6.45
CA VAL A 328 11.59 -16.12 -7.03
C VAL A 328 11.96 -15.90 -8.50
N ALA A 329 13.24 -15.95 -8.84
CA ALA A 329 13.68 -15.82 -10.24
C ALA A 329 13.06 -16.91 -11.13
N ALA A 330 13.02 -18.16 -10.64
CA ALA A 330 12.39 -19.27 -11.35
C ALA A 330 10.87 -19.10 -11.51
N GLU A 331 10.17 -18.63 -10.47
CA GLU A 331 8.74 -18.31 -10.57
C GLU A 331 8.49 -17.19 -11.60
N LEU A 332 9.32 -16.14 -11.59
CA LEU A 332 9.19 -15.03 -12.52
C LEU A 332 9.42 -15.47 -13.97
N ASP A 333 10.43 -16.31 -14.23
CA ASP A 333 10.66 -16.87 -15.56
C ASP A 333 9.50 -17.78 -16.01
N ASP A 334 8.93 -18.59 -15.11
CA ASP A 334 7.75 -19.40 -15.39
C ASP A 334 6.55 -18.52 -15.80
N VAL A 335 6.15 -17.56 -14.96
CA VAL A 335 4.96 -16.74 -15.24
C VAL A 335 5.11 -15.89 -16.51
N LEU A 336 6.32 -15.38 -16.79
CA LEU A 336 6.60 -14.59 -18.00
C LEU A 336 6.63 -15.44 -19.28
N SER A 337 6.92 -16.74 -19.16
CA SER A 337 6.92 -17.68 -20.29
C SER A 337 5.52 -18.18 -20.68
N ARG A 338 4.53 -18.05 -19.79
CA ARG A 338 3.14 -18.44 -20.07
C ARG A 338 2.54 -17.55 -21.15
N ASP A 339 1.80 -18.17 -22.07
CA ASP A 339 1.08 -17.46 -23.13
C ASP A 339 0.12 -16.40 -22.55
N ASP A 340 -0.06 -15.31 -23.30
CA ASP A 340 -0.96 -14.20 -22.94
C ASP A 340 -2.44 -14.57 -23.15
N SER A 341 -2.73 -15.69 -23.84
CA SER A 341 -4.08 -16.17 -24.08
C SER A 341 -4.61 -17.00 -22.90
N GLY A 342 -5.16 -16.33 -21.89
CA GLY A 342 -6.12 -16.95 -20.95
C GLY A 342 -5.54 -17.90 -19.90
N SER A 343 -4.33 -17.64 -19.39
CA SER A 343 -3.76 -18.45 -18.30
C SER A 343 -4.38 -18.17 -16.93
N GLY A 344 -5.06 -17.03 -16.74
CA GLY A 344 -5.74 -16.63 -15.49
C GLY A 344 -7.26 -16.58 -15.58
N SER A 345 -7.91 -16.36 -14.44
CA SER A 345 -9.38 -16.31 -14.33
C SER A 345 -10.05 -15.09 -15.01
N GLY A 346 -9.26 -14.10 -15.43
CA GLY A 346 -9.72 -12.81 -15.94
C GLY A 346 -10.22 -11.84 -14.86
N MET A 347 -10.04 -12.19 -13.58
CA MET A 347 -10.46 -11.36 -12.47
C MET A 347 -9.52 -10.17 -12.25
N ASP A 348 -10.11 -8.99 -12.02
CA ASP A 348 -9.39 -7.83 -11.50
C ASP A 348 -9.25 -7.94 -9.97
N TRP A 349 -8.23 -8.70 -9.54
CA TRP A 349 -7.92 -8.92 -8.13
C TRP A 349 -7.58 -7.61 -7.40
N GLY A 350 -6.95 -6.65 -8.09
CA GLY A 350 -6.65 -5.34 -7.51
C GLY A 350 -7.92 -4.51 -7.26
N ALA A 351 -8.91 -4.56 -8.15
CA ALA A 351 -10.22 -3.95 -7.90
C ALA A 351 -10.98 -4.66 -6.77
N ALA A 352 -10.90 -5.99 -6.68
CA ALA A 352 -11.54 -6.73 -5.58
C ALA A 352 -10.96 -6.34 -4.21
N ALA A 353 -9.62 -6.27 -4.08
CA ALA A 353 -8.97 -5.83 -2.85
C ALA A 353 -9.30 -4.38 -2.49
N ARG A 354 -9.28 -3.47 -3.48
CA ARG A 354 -9.70 -2.07 -3.26
C ARG A 354 -11.17 -1.96 -2.85
N GLY A 355 -12.07 -2.77 -3.41
CA GLY A 355 -13.47 -2.81 -3.01
C GLY A 355 -13.66 -3.21 -1.53
N VAL A 356 -12.83 -4.12 -1.02
CA VAL A 356 -12.80 -4.45 0.42
C VAL A 356 -12.39 -3.24 1.25
N VAL A 357 -11.31 -2.56 0.87
CA VAL A 357 -10.82 -1.36 1.56
C VAL A 357 -11.87 -0.23 1.53
N GLU A 358 -12.46 0.06 0.37
CA GLU A 358 -13.51 1.06 0.19
C GLU A 358 -14.75 0.76 1.06
N HIS A 359 -15.09 -0.53 1.21
CA HIS A 359 -16.21 -0.95 2.05
C HIS A 359 -15.89 -0.80 3.54
N TRP A 360 -14.70 -1.17 3.99
CA TRP A 360 -14.42 -1.33 5.42
C TRP A 360 -13.69 -0.13 6.05
N ALA A 361 -12.74 0.50 5.37
CA ALA A 361 -11.79 1.41 5.99
C ALA A 361 -12.47 2.55 6.79
N SER A 362 -13.28 3.37 6.12
CA SER A 362 -13.95 4.51 6.79
C SER A 362 -14.82 4.11 7.99
N ARG A 363 -15.45 2.92 7.95
CA ARG A 363 -16.30 2.40 9.03
C ARG A 363 -15.47 1.91 10.22
N LEU A 364 -14.37 1.22 9.96
CA LEU A 364 -13.45 0.79 11.01
C LEU A 364 -12.82 2.00 11.72
N MET A 365 -12.42 3.04 10.97
CA MET A 365 -11.93 4.30 11.57
C MET A 365 -12.99 4.97 12.44
N GLN A 366 -14.23 5.06 11.95
CA GLN A 366 -15.32 5.69 12.70
C GLN A 366 -15.57 4.95 14.02
N LEU A 367 -15.60 3.62 13.98
CA LEU A 367 -15.79 2.78 15.16
C LEU A 367 -14.62 2.92 16.14
N GLN A 368 -13.37 2.83 15.66
CA GLN A 368 -12.17 2.99 16.47
C GLN A 368 -12.12 4.36 17.16
N HIS A 369 -12.35 5.43 16.39
CA HIS A 369 -12.34 6.79 16.92
C HIS A 369 -13.41 7.00 17.99
N GLY A 370 -14.64 6.56 17.74
CA GLY A 370 -15.73 6.67 18.72
C GLY A 370 -15.46 5.88 20.01
N LEU A 371 -14.83 4.71 19.92
CA LEU A 371 -14.42 3.93 21.09
C LEU A 371 -13.29 4.62 21.88
N ASN A 372 -12.27 5.14 21.20
CA ASN A 372 -11.17 5.88 21.84
C ASN A 372 -11.66 7.16 22.54
N GLU A 373 -12.59 7.90 21.92
CA GLU A 373 -13.23 9.06 22.54
C GLU A 373 -14.06 8.68 23.77
N ALA A 374 -14.80 7.56 23.71
CA ALA A 374 -15.60 7.09 24.84
C ALA A 374 -14.76 6.73 26.07
N ILE A 375 -13.57 6.15 25.88
CA ILE A 375 -12.65 5.81 26.99
C ILE A 375 -12.03 7.06 27.62
N THR A 376 -11.73 8.08 26.82
CA THR A 376 -11.04 9.28 27.28
C THR A 376 -11.99 10.34 27.87
N ALA A 377 -13.29 10.23 27.60
CA ALA A 377 -14.31 11.15 28.10
C ALA A 377 -14.80 10.78 29.51
N PRO A 378 -14.61 11.64 30.53
CA PRO A 378 -14.91 11.32 31.93
C PRO A 378 -16.41 11.13 32.26
N ASP A 379 -17.31 11.62 31.40
CA ASP A 379 -18.77 11.58 31.58
C ASP A 379 -19.49 10.85 30.42
N ALA A 380 -18.80 9.96 29.69
CA ALA A 380 -19.41 9.25 28.57
C ALA A 380 -20.59 8.37 29.03
N ASN A 381 -21.74 8.51 28.38
CA ASN A 381 -22.89 7.64 28.63
C ASN A 381 -22.66 6.27 27.98
N ALA A 382 -22.19 5.30 28.76
CA ALA A 382 -21.85 3.95 28.29
C ALA A 382 -23.02 3.25 27.55
N THR A 383 -24.26 3.50 27.98
CA THR A 383 -25.44 2.95 27.29
C THR A 383 -25.58 3.51 25.88
N GLN A 384 -25.35 4.82 25.69
CA GLN A 384 -25.40 5.44 24.37
C GLN A 384 -24.26 4.94 23.48
N VAL A 385 -23.04 4.83 24.02
CA VAL A 385 -21.87 4.28 23.30
C VAL A 385 -22.18 2.88 22.77
N VAL A 386 -22.77 2.00 23.59
CA VAL A 386 -23.14 0.64 23.17
C VAL A 386 -24.19 0.63 22.06
N LEU A 387 -25.17 1.54 22.09
CA LEU A 387 -26.15 1.69 21.02
C LEU A 387 -25.50 2.15 19.72
N ASP A 388 -24.60 3.13 19.78
CA ASP A 388 -23.89 3.66 18.62
C ASP A 388 -22.97 2.59 18.01
N VAL A 389 -22.21 1.86 18.84
CA VAL A 389 -21.38 0.72 18.43
C VAL A 389 -22.21 -0.36 17.73
N ARG A 390 -23.39 -0.71 18.26
CA ARG A 390 -24.28 -1.67 17.59
C ARG A 390 -24.68 -1.20 16.21
N LEU A 391 -25.08 0.06 16.08
CA LEU A 391 -25.52 0.60 14.79
C LEU A 391 -24.38 0.60 13.76
N LEU A 392 -23.18 1.01 14.21
CA LEU A 392 -21.97 1.06 13.37
C LEU A 392 -21.50 -0.34 12.92
N THR A 393 -21.71 -1.37 13.73
CA THR A 393 -21.32 -2.75 13.40
C THR A 393 -22.41 -3.53 12.65
N TYR A 394 -23.70 -3.29 12.96
CA TYR A 394 -24.82 -3.97 12.31
C TYR A 394 -24.93 -3.62 10.83
N MET A 395 -24.86 -2.34 10.48
CA MET A 395 -25.03 -1.89 9.09
C MET A 395 -24.08 -2.55 8.08
N PRO A 396 -22.75 -2.58 8.29
CA PRO A 396 -21.84 -3.26 7.36
C PRO A 396 -22.02 -4.78 7.32
N LEU A 397 -22.51 -5.41 8.40
CA LEU A 397 -22.72 -6.86 8.45
C LEU A 397 -24.08 -7.31 7.93
N SER A 398 -25.09 -6.42 7.95
CA SER A 398 -26.46 -6.74 7.58
C SER A 398 -26.66 -7.35 6.19
N PRO A 399 -25.86 -7.01 5.14
CA PRO A 399 -26.00 -7.66 3.83
C PRO A 399 -25.68 -9.17 3.85
N TYR A 400 -24.95 -9.65 4.86
CA TYR A 400 -24.56 -11.05 5.00
C TYR A 400 -25.49 -11.83 5.93
N MET A 401 -26.38 -11.16 6.66
CA MET A 401 -27.26 -11.77 7.66
C MET A 401 -28.56 -12.26 7.04
N ALA A 402 -28.84 -13.56 7.15
CA ALA A 402 -30.16 -14.13 6.83
C ALA A 402 -31.07 -14.04 8.05
N LEU A 403 -31.84 -12.96 8.16
CA LEU A 403 -32.80 -12.78 9.25
C LEU A 403 -33.99 -13.74 9.07
N GLY A 404 -33.95 -14.87 9.79
CA GLY A 404 -35.05 -15.83 9.86
C GLY A 404 -36.26 -15.29 10.66
N SER A 405 -37.32 -16.09 10.75
CA SER A 405 -38.59 -15.72 11.39
C SER A 405 -38.56 -15.70 12.94
N THR A 406 -37.40 -15.94 13.55
CA THR A 406 -37.25 -16.08 15.01
C THR A 406 -36.90 -14.73 15.66
N PRO A 407 -37.81 -14.10 16.43
CA PRO A 407 -37.62 -12.73 16.91
C PRO A 407 -36.63 -12.57 18.07
N ASN A 408 -36.09 -13.66 18.63
CA ASN A 408 -35.41 -13.65 19.93
C ASN A 408 -34.12 -14.47 19.94
N VAL A 409 -33.25 -14.20 18.97
CA VAL A 409 -31.95 -14.87 18.80
C VAL A 409 -30.84 -13.93 19.27
N SER A 410 -29.80 -14.47 19.91
CA SER A 410 -28.63 -13.68 20.33
C SER A 410 -27.86 -13.13 19.12
N GLY A 411 -27.09 -12.07 19.35
CA GLY A 411 -26.25 -11.47 18.30
C GLY A 411 -25.25 -12.48 17.72
N SER A 412 -24.70 -13.36 18.57
CA SER A 412 -23.78 -14.42 18.16
C SER A 412 -24.46 -15.42 17.22
N ALA A 413 -25.66 -15.88 17.56
CA ALA A 413 -26.39 -16.82 16.70
C ALA A 413 -26.88 -16.18 15.40
N LEU A 414 -27.13 -14.86 15.38
CA LEU A 414 -27.45 -14.13 14.15
C LEU A 414 -26.27 -14.04 13.17
N PHE A 415 -25.03 -13.95 13.69
CA PHE A 415 -23.86 -13.72 12.84
C PHE A 415 -23.00 -14.98 12.61
N PHE A 416 -22.66 -15.70 13.69
CA PHE A 416 -21.80 -16.89 13.65
C PHE A 416 -22.60 -18.20 13.55
N GLY A 417 -23.91 -18.19 13.81
CA GLY A 417 -24.76 -19.37 13.72
C GLY A 417 -24.87 -19.90 12.29
N LYS A 418 -24.70 -21.23 12.13
CA LYS A 418 -24.97 -21.93 10.86
C LYS A 418 -26.44 -22.27 10.74
N GLY A 419 -26.97 -22.22 9.51
CA GLY A 419 -28.35 -22.60 9.24
C GLY A 419 -28.60 -24.09 9.54
N THR A 420 -29.70 -24.39 10.24
CA THR A 420 -30.17 -25.77 10.41
C THR A 420 -30.99 -26.14 9.16
N GLY A 421 -30.34 -26.69 8.13
CA GLY A 421 -30.92 -27.04 6.82
C GLY A 421 -32.12 -28.00 6.86
N THR A 422 -33.26 -27.52 7.36
CA THR A 422 -34.50 -28.30 7.55
C THR A 422 -35.48 -28.11 6.40
N THR A 423 -35.13 -27.31 5.39
CA THR A 423 -35.92 -27.11 4.17
C THR A 423 -35.42 -28.02 3.04
N LEU A 424 -36.08 -29.17 2.89
CA LEU A 424 -35.93 -30.07 1.75
C LEU A 424 -36.42 -29.41 0.45
N ARG A 425 -35.60 -28.63 -0.25
CA ARG A 425 -35.77 -28.38 -1.71
C ARG A 425 -34.45 -28.14 -2.46
N ALA A 426 -34.29 -28.95 -3.52
CA ALA A 426 -33.40 -28.85 -4.67
C ALA A 426 -31.88 -28.78 -4.40
N GLU A 427 -31.17 -29.78 -4.92
CA GLU A 427 -29.77 -30.18 -4.67
C GLU A 427 -28.67 -29.15 -5.06
N GLU A 428 -29.01 -27.91 -5.41
CA GLU A 428 -28.03 -26.81 -5.65
C GLU A 428 -28.19 -25.61 -4.69
N LEU A 429 -29.31 -25.49 -3.97
CA LEU A 429 -29.57 -24.37 -3.03
C LEU A 429 -29.19 -24.70 -1.58
N LEU A 430 -28.88 -25.96 -1.28
CA LEU A 430 -28.63 -26.43 0.08
C LEU A 430 -27.30 -25.95 0.68
N GLU A 431 -26.25 -25.74 -0.14
CA GLU A 431 -24.93 -25.33 0.37
C GLU A 431 -24.93 -23.88 0.90
N LEU A 432 -25.64 -22.96 0.21
CA LEU A 432 -25.84 -21.57 0.65
C LEU A 432 -26.72 -21.44 1.91
N GLU A 433 -27.57 -22.44 2.20
CA GLU A 433 -28.40 -22.46 3.41
C GLU A 433 -27.63 -22.88 4.68
N LEU A 434 -26.46 -23.51 4.54
CA LEU A 434 -25.60 -23.99 5.66
C LEU A 434 -24.52 -22.98 6.09
N GLU A 435 -24.24 -21.97 5.27
CA GLU A 435 -23.26 -20.92 5.55
C GLU A 435 -23.79 -19.89 6.57
N SER A 436 -22.97 -19.59 7.57
CA SER A 436 -23.23 -18.51 8.53
C SER A 436 -23.13 -17.13 7.86
N ALA A 437 -23.61 -16.07 8.54
CA ALA A 437 -23.39 -14.72 8.03
C ALA A 437 -21.89 -14.35 8.02
N PHE A 438 -21.13 -14.90 8.97
CA PHE A 438 -19.68 -14.80 9.00
C PHE A 438 -19.03 -15.39 7.74
N ASP A 439 -19.43 -16.60 7.32
CA ASP A 439 -18.90 -17.25 6.10
C ASP A 439 -19.16 -16.40 4.85
N ARG A 440 -20.38 -15.86 4.73
CA ARG A 440 -20.78 -14.97 3.62
C ARG A 440 -20.00 -13.65 3.62
N CYS A 441 -19.71 -13.12 4.80
CA CYS A 441 -18.90 -11.91 4.96
C CYS A 441 -17.45 -12.17 4.53
N MET A 442 -16.85 -13.26 5.03
CA MET A 442 -15.48 -13.67 4.72
C MET A 442 -15.28 -13.90 3.21
N TYR A 443 -16.23 -14.54 2.54
CA TYR A 443 -16.15 -14.83 1.10
C TYR A 443 -16.86 -13.79 0.23
N SER A 444 -17.26 -12.64 0.76
CA SER A 444 -17.97 -11.60 -0.02
C SER A 444 -17.22 -11.14 -1.27
N ALA A 445 -15.90 -11.07 -1.21
CA ALA A 445 -15.03 -10.67 -2.32
C ALA A 445 -14.42 -11.85 -3.10
N THR A 446 -14.63 -13.09 -2.66
CA THR A 446 -13.95 -14.28 -3.23
C THR A 446 -14.86 -15.50 -3.42
N GLY A 447 -16.15 -15.43 -3.08
CA GLY A 447 -17.06 -16.59 -3.05
C GLY A 447 -17.38 -17.21 -4.41
N PHE A 448 -17.17 -16.49 -5.52
CA PHE A 448 -17.29 -17.02 -6.88
C PHE A 448 -16.15 -17.99 -7.25
N ALA A 449 -15.12 -18.08 -6.41
CA ALA A 449 -13.88 -18.80 -6.66
C ALA A 449 -14.02 -20.33 -6.64
N SER A 450 -14.97 -20.88 -5.88
CA SER A 450 -15.21 -22.32 -5.81
C SER A 450 -15.56 -22.97 -7.15
N SER A 451 -16.00 -22.17 -8.14
CA SER A 451 -16.41 -22.62 -9.48
C SER A 451 -15.33 -22.49 -10.57
N ARG A 452 -14.13 -22.00 -10.24
CA ARG A 452 -13.09 -21.64 -11.23
C ARG A 452 -11.72 -22.25 -10.90
N THR A 453 -10.94 -22.52 -11.94
CA THR A 453 -9.53 -22.89 -11.81
C THR A 453 -8.66 -21.63 -11.77
N PHE A 454 -7.91 -21.45 -10.69
CA PHE A 454 -6.98 -20.34 -10.50
C PHE A 454 -5.54 -20.74 -10.76
N THR A 455 -4.73 -19.77 -11.21
CA THR A 455 -3.27 -19.96 -11.16
C THR A 455 -2.80 -20.02 -9.70
N PRO A 456 -1.57 -20.52 -9.43
CA PRO A 456 -0.99 -20.43 -8.09
C PRO A 456 -0.97 -19.00 -7.54
N GLN A 457 -0.72 -18.02 -8.40
CA GLN A 457 -0.73 -16.60 -8.06
C GLN A 457 -2.13 -16.14 -7.63
N GLU A 458 -3.16 -16.46 -8.41
CA GLU A 458 -4.55 -16.10 -8.07
C GLU A 458 -5.04 -16.80 -6.80
N THR A 459 -4.63 -18.05 -6.56
CA THR A 459 -4.94 -18.78 -5.33
C THR A 459 -4.34 -18.08 -4.11
N LEU A 460 -3.12 -17.54 -4.23
CA LEU A 460 -2.48 -16.75 -3.18
C LEU A 460 -3.25 -15.44 -2.92
N LEU A 461 -3.66 -14.73 -3.98
CA LEU A 461 -4.44 -13.49 -3.86
C LEU A 461 -5.81 -13.75 -3.23
N GLN A 462 -6.51 -14.81 -3.65
CA GLN A 462 -7.78 -15.23 -3.07
C GLN A 462 -7.65 -15.51 -1.58
N SER A 463 -6.65 -16.31 -1.19
CA SER A 463 -6.40 -16.67 0.21
C SER A 463 -6.07 -15.44 1.05
N SER A 464 -5.32 -14.49 0.48
CA SER A 464 -4.98 -13.23 1.12
C SER A 464 -6.21 -12.36 1.40
N ILE A 465 -7.08 -12.16 0.40
CA ILE A 465 -8.33 -11.40 0.55
C ILE A 465 -9.26 -12.07 1.56
N ALA A 466 -9.41 -13.41 1.47
CA ALA A 466 -10.25 -14.16 2.39
C ALA A 466 -9.75 -14.05 3.84
N ALA A 467 -8.43 -14.12 4.09
CA ALA A 467 -7.87 -13.99 5.44
C ALA A 467 -8.03 -12.58 6.03
N VAL A 468 -7.93 -11.53 5.21
CA VAL A 468 -8.21 -10.14 5.66
C VAL A 468 -9.69 -9.98 5.99
N LEU A 469 -10.59 -10.45 5.14
CA LEU A 469 -12.03 -10.41 5.41
C LEU A 469 -12.41 -11.28 6.59
N GLU A 470 -11.81 -12.46 6.77
CA GLU A 470 -12.01 -13.32 7.93
C GLU A 470 -11.74 -12.53 9.22
N ARG A 471 -10.59 -11.85 9.29
CA ARG A 471 -10.22 -11.06 10.46
C ARG A 471 -11.16 -9.87 10.70
N VAL A 472 -11.47 -9.09 9.65
CA VAL A 472 -12.37 -7.93 9.74
C VAL A 472 -13.78 -8.35 10.15
N CYS A 473 -14.36 -9.33 9.44
CA CYS A 473 -15.69 -9.84 9.71
C CYS A 473 -15.78 -10.47 11.11
N PHE A 474 -14.74 -11.16 11.56
CA PHE A 474 -14.70 -11.75 12.88
C PHE A 474 -14.69 -10.67 13.96
N ASP A 475 -13.76 -9.72 13.90
CA ASP A 475 -13.62 -8.69 14.95
C ASP A 475 -14.86 -7.78 15.02
N VAL A 476 -15.39 -7.34 13.88
CA VAL A 476 -16.63 -6.54 13.84
C VAL A 476 -17.84 -7.37 14.26
N GLY A 477 -17.87 -8.65 13.90
CA GLY A 477 -18.92 -9.60 14.28
C GLY A 477 -19.00 -9.86 15.78
N VAL A 478 -17.84 -9.96 16.45
CA VAL A 478 -17.77 -10.09 17.91
C VAL A 478 -18.34 -8.84 18.59
N ILE A 479 -17.91 -7.64 18.15
CA ILE A 479 -18.41 -6.37 18.70
C ILE A 479 -19.91 -6.23 18.47
N PHE A 480 -20.41 -6.59 17.27
CA PHE A 480 -21.84 -6.63 17.00
C PHE A 480 -22.58 -7.57 17.96
N SER A 481 -22.10 -8.81 18.11
CA SER A 481 -22.72 -9.80 18.98
C SER A 481 -22.84 -9.31 20.42
N GLU A 482 -21.72 -8.85 20.99
CA GLU A 482 -21.65 -8.41 22.37
C GLU A 482 -22.49 -7.14 22.60
N SER A 483 -22.44 -6.17 21.68
CA SER A 483 -23.24 -4.95 21.77
C SER A 483 -24.74 -5.20 21.58
N TYR A 484 -25.13 -6.21 20.80
CA TYR A 484 -26.51 -6.64 20.63
C TYR A 484 -27.07 -7.23 21.93
N ASP A 485 -26.37 -8.21 22.48
CA ASP A 485 -26.80 -8.94 23.68
C ASP A 485 -26.76 -8.06 24.95
N ALA A 486 -25.83 -7.10 25.04
CA ALA A 486 -25.75 -6.13 26.14
C ALA A 486 -26.98 -5.21 26.27
N SER A 487 -27.82 -5.13 25.24
CA SER A 487 -29.05 -4.32 25.25
C SER A 487 -30.36 -5.09 25.20
N ALA A 488 -30.34 -6.35 24.77
CA ALA A 488 -31.49 -7.22 24.92
C ALA A 488 -31.83 -7.38 26.41
N SER A 489 -30.81 -7.40 27.27
CA SER A 489 -30.92 -7.30 28.73
C SER A 489 -31.42 -5.93 29.23
N ALA A 490 -31.40 -4.88 28.40
CA ALA A 490 -31.97 -3.56 28.72
C ALA A 490 -33.49 -3.48 28.56
N SER A 491 -34.05 -4.36 27.73
CA SER A 491 -35.39 -4.20 27.16
C SER A 491 -36.46 -5.04 27.86
N LEU A 492 -36.08 -5.87 28.83
CA LEU A 492 -37.00 -6.78 29.53
C LEU A 492 -37.21 -6.31 30.97
N HIS A 493 -38.27 -5.52 31.14
CA HIS A 493 -38.87 -5.06 32.40
C HIS A 493 -38.09 -4.04 33.26
N PRO A 494 -38.55 -2.78 33.35
CA PRO A 494 -38.17 -1.87 34.44
C PRO A 494 -38.89 -2.32 35.72
N CYS A 495 -38.41 -3.39 36.35
CA CYS A 495 -38.79 -3.70 37.72
C CYS A 495 -37.80 -2.96 38.63
N LEU A 496 -38.30 -1.95 39.35
CA LEU A 496 -37.72 -1.30 40.54
C LEU A 496 -36.24 -1.65 40.81
N SER A 497 -35.31 -0.97 40.14
CA SER A 497 -33.88 -1.22 40.31
C SER A 497 -33.34 -0.50 41.55
N ASP A 498 -32.74 -1.27 42.46
CA ASP A 498 -31.80 -0.77 43.46
C ASP A 498 -30.63 -0.04 42.77
N GLU A 499 -30.11 1.05 43.37
CA GLU A 499 -28.98 1.83 42.82
C GLU A 499 -27.74 0.96 42.52
N ASP A 500 -27.57 -0.15 43.26
CA ASP A 500 -26.46 -1.10 43.12
C ASP A 500 -26.45 -1.84 41.78
N ASP A 501 -27.64 -2.13 41.21
CA ASP A 501 -27.80 -2.84 39.93
C ASP A 501 -27.44 -1.93 38.74
N SER A 502 -27.77 -0.64 38.85
CA SER A 502 -27.42 0.37 37.84
C SER A 502 -25.90 0.59 37.74
N ARG A 503 -25.21 0.61 38.88
CA ARG A 503 -23.75 0.80 38.95
C ARG A 503 -22.98 -0.42 38.49
N SER A 504 -23.42 -1.63 38.87
CA SER A 504 -22.82 -2.88 38.39
C SER A 504 -22.96 -3.02 36.87
N ARG A 505 -24.09 -2.58 36.32
CA ARG A 505 -24.35 -2.60 34.88
C ARG A 505 -23.47 -1.63 34.12
N ASP A 506 -23.32 -0.40 34.62
CA ASP A 506 -22.46 0.62 34.02
C ASP A 506 -21.00 0.14 33.96
N ILE A 507 -20.49 -0.47 35.05
CA ILE A 507 -19.15 -1.08 35.09
C ILE A 507 -19.00 -2.18 34.02
N SER A 508 -20.02 -3.03 33.85
CA SER A 508 -19.98 -4.10 32.84
C SER A 508 -19.95 -3.57 31.41
N LEU A 509 -20.64 -2.46 31.13
CA LEU A 509 -20.61 -1.82 29.81
C LEU A 509 -19.26 -1.17 29.54
N THR A 510 -18.66 -0.51 30.54
CA THR A 510 -17.32 0.08 30.42
C THR A 510 -16.26 -0.98 30.11
N ILE A 511 -16.29 -2.13 30.78
CA ILE A 511 -15.36 -3.24 30.49
C ILE A 511 -15.53 -3.75 29.05
N ALA A 512 -16.77 -3.82 28.55
CA ALA A 512 -17.02 -4.22 27.16
C ALA A 512 -16.48 -3.18 26.17
N ILE A 513 -16.67 -1.89 26.43
CA ILE A 513 -16.15 -0.79 25.60
C ILE A 513 -14.62 -0.81 25.54
N GLU A 514 -13.94 -1.01 26.69
CA GLU A 514 -12.49 -1.17 26.75
C GLU A 514 -12.02 -2.39 25.93
N GLY A 515 -12.72 -3.52 26.03
CA GLY A 515 -12.43 -4.70 25.22
C GLY A 515 -12.60 -4.47 23.71
N TRP A 516 -13.65 -3.75 23.30
CA TRP A 516 -13.90 -3.39 21.89
C TRP A 516 -12.86 -2.42 21.36
N GLU A 517 -12.46 -1.42 22.14
CA GLU A 517 -11.39 -0.49 21.77
C GLU A 517 -10.08 -1.24 21.52
N THR A 518 -9.68 -2.11 22.43
CA THR A 518 -8.42 -2.85 22.31
C THR A 518 -8.45 -3.77 21.09
N ARG A 519 -9.59 -4.42 20.83
CA ARG A 519 -9.82 -5.22 19.62
C ARG A 519 -9.69 -4.38 18.35
N MET A 520 -10.34 -3.22 18.30
CA MET A 520 -10.34 -2.34 17.12
C MET A 520 -8.96 -1.74 16.86
N ASN A 521 -8.24 -1.33 17.91
CA ASN A 521 -6.87 -0.85 17.79
C ASN A 521 -5.93 -1.95 17.27
N ALA A 522 -6.08 -3.18 17.76
CA ALA A 522 -5.32 -4.32 17.25
C ALA A 522 -5.66 -4.65 15.79
N LEU A 523 -6.93 -4.57 15.39
CA LEU A 523 -7.36 -4.79 14.01
C LEU A 523 -6.77 -3.72 13.07
N VAL A 524 -6.91 -2.44 13.41
CA VAL A 524 -6.41 -1.32 12.60
C VAL A 524 -4.89 -1.39 12.44
N ALA A 525 -4.17 -1.72 13.51
CA ALA A 525 -2.73 -1.93 13.46
C ALA A 525 -2.33 -3.14 12.61
N TRP A 526 -3.08 -4.25 12.68
CA TRP A 526 -2.83 -5.45 11.88
C TRP A 526 -3.10 -5.23 10.38
N LEU A 527 -4.12 -4.45 10.05
CA LEU A 527 -4.46 -4.12 8.66
C LEU A 527 -3.42 -3.21 8.02
N ASP A 528 -2.84 -2.26 8.77
CA ASP A 528 -1.80 -1.32 8.28
C ASP A 528 -2.20 -0.64 6.95
N TRP A 529 -3.49 -0.33 6.80
CA TRP A 529 -4.05 0.33 5.62
C TRP A 529 -3.67 1.79 5.55
N THR A 530 -3.49 2.32 4.34
CA THR A 530 -3.10 3.73 4.16
C THR A 530 -4.29 4.69 4.19
N GLU A 531 -5.51 4.17 4.19
CA GLU A 531 -6.75 4.94 4.30
C GLU A 531 -6.89 5.63 5.66
N TRP A 532 -6.13 5.17 6.65
CA TRP A 532 -5.99 5.84 7.94
C TRP A 532 -5.27 7.19 7.80
N LEU A 533 -4.37 7.30 6.81
CA LEU A 533 -3.56 8.48 6.53
C LEU A 533 -4.38 9.45 5.69
N ARG A 534 -4.69 10.61 6.25
CA ARG A 534 -5.43 11.67 5.57
C ARG A 534 -5.10 13.02 6.20
N CYS A 535 -5.37 14.10 5.48
CA CYS A 535 -5.43 15.39 6.12
C CYS A 535 -6.68 15.46 7.01
N ASP A 536 -6.51 15.88 8.27
CA ASP A 536 -7.60 15.98 9.25
C ASP A 536 -8.69 16.97 8.84
N LYS A 537 -8.31 17.94 8.00
CA LYS A 537 -9.18 18.97 7.45
C LYS A 537 -9.13 18.94 5.93
N ALA A 538 -10.23 19.32 5.30
CA ALA A 538 -10.23 19.62 3.89
C ALA A 538 -9.26 20.79 3.63
N CYS A 539 -8.31 20.59 2.73
CA CYS A 539 -7.35 21.63 2.37
C CYS A 539 -8.04 22.80 1.67
N GLY A 540 -7.48 24.01 1.83
CA GLY A 540 -7.93 25.19 1.11
C GLY A 540 -7.79 25.05 -0.40
N TRP A 541 -8.46 25.93 -1.17
CA TRP A 541 -8.42 25.91 -2.64
C TRP A 541 -7.02 26.11 -3.24
N ASP A 542 -6.12 26.74 -2.49
CA ASP A 542 -4.72 26.97 -2.83
C ASP A 542 -3.76 25.96 -2.19
N SER A 543 -4.28 24.88 -1.61
CA SER A 543 -3.53 23.81 -0.96
C SER A 543 -3.93 22.43 -1.49
N VAL A 544 -3.02 21.46 -1.40
CA VAL A 544 -3.30 20.04 -1.70
C VAL A 544 -2.93 19.17 -0.50
N CYS A 545 -3.69 18.11 -0.26
CA CYS A 545 -3.33 17.13 0.75
C CYS A 545 -2.23 16.22 0.20
N ALA A 546 -1.02 16.31 0.75
CA ALA A 546 0.14 15.59 0.24
C ALA A 546 0.90 14.89 1.38
N MET A 547 1.45 13.71 1.07
CA MET A 547 2.47 13.05 1.88
C MET A 547 3.86 13.49 1.44
N PRO A 548 4.90 13.35 2.28
CA PRO A 548 6.27 13.51 1.82
C PRO A 548 6.61 12.52 0.72
N LEU A 549 7.22 13.01 -0.36
CA LEU A 549 7.47 12.25 -1.58
C LEU A 549 8.92 12.44 -2.02
N TRP A 550 9.63 11.37 -2.38
CA TRP A 550 10.94 11.54 -3.02
C TRP A 550 10.75 11.84 -4.52
N PRO A 551 11.48 12.79 -5.15
CA PRO A 551 12.56 13.62 -4.62
C PRO A 551 12.08 15.00 -4.10
N ILE A 552 10.79 15.14 -3.82
CA ILE A 552 10.16 16.38 -3.36
C ILE A 552 10.29 16.55 -1.84
N GLN A 553 11.25 17.35 -1.40
CA GLN A 553 11.34 17.69 0.03
C GLN A 553 10.27 18.71 0.42
N MET A 554 9.21 18.26 1.09
CA MET A 554 8.18 19.16 1.65
C MET A 554 8.67 19.81 2.95
N SER A 555 8.17 21.00 3.29
CA SER A 555 8.50 21.67 4.55
C SER A 555 7.76 21.01 5.73
N ASP A 556 8.45 20.82 6.85
CA ASP A 556 7.89 20.24 8.09
C ASP A 556 6.94 21.19 8.85
N GLU A 557 6.70 22.41 8.34
CA GLU A 557 5.89 23.44 8.98
C GLU A 557 4.41 23.29 8.60
N ASP A 558 3.54 23.14 9.59
CA ASP A 558 2.08 23.15 9.41
C ASP A 558 1.57 24.55 9.00
N GLU A 559 0.31 24.64 8.52
CA GLU A 559 -0.29 25.94 8.17
C GLU A 559 -0.31 26.94 9.33
N ASP A 560 -0.20 26.47 10.57
CA ASP A 560 -0.11 27.25 11.81
C ASP A 560 1.32 27.44 12.36
N GLY A 561 2.33 26.89 11.68
CA GLY A 561 3.75 27.00 12.06
C GLY A 561 4.20 26.03 13.15
N THR A 562 3.42 24.99 13.47
CA THR A 562 3.85 23.93 14.40
C THR A 562 4.74 22.89 13.70
N GLN A 563 5.72 22.35 14.44
CA GLN A 563 6.62 21.27 14.01
C GLN A 563 6.29 20.04 14.86
N ASP A 564 5.76 18.98 14.25
CA ASP A 564 5.66 17.67 14.88
C ASP A 564 6.86 16.80 14.49
N SER A 565 7.54 16.24 15.49
CA SER A 565 8.87 15.61 15.36
C SER A 565 8.88 14.11 15.65
N GLY A 566 7.71 13.46 15.64
CA GLY A 566 7.57 12.00 15.74
C GLY A 566 7.84 11.25 14.42
N ARG A 567 8.29 9.99 14.49
CA ARG A 567 8.46 9.10 13.32
C ARG A 567 7.13 8.82 12.59
N GLU A 568 6.01 8.84 13.30
CA GLU A 568 4.68 8.71 12.70
C GLU A 568 4.23 10.03 12.03
N ALA A 569 4.66 11.18 12.59
CA ALA A 569 4.40 12.50 12.02
C ALA A 569 5.13 12.76 10.69
N GLU A 570 6.14 11.94 10.36
CA GLU A 570 6.87 11.98 9.09
C GLU A 570 6.00 11.55 7.91
N TRP A 571 5.03 10.66 8.10
CA TRP A 571 4.21 10.14 6.99
C TRP A 571 2.79 10.66 6.99
N GLN A 572 2.42 11.45 8.00
CA GLN A 572 1.11 12.06 8.09
C GLN A 572 0.91 13.05 6.93
N PRO A 573 -0.12 12.87 6.09
CA PRO A 573 -0.41 13.82 5.02
C PRO A 573 -0.79 15.19 5.59
N ARG A 574 -0.31 16.26 4.94
CA ARG A 574 -0.56 17.65 5.34
C ARG A 574 -1.05 18.48 4.17
N CYS A 575 -1.78 19.55 4.49
CA CYS A 575 -2.20 20.52 3.48
C CYS A 575 -1.01 21.38 3.06
N HIS A 576 -0.50 21.14 1.86
CA HIS A 576 0.62 21.88 1.28
C HIS A 576 0.11 23.04 0.41
N LYS A 577 0.46 24.28 0.79
CA LYS A 577 0.16 25.48 0.00
C LYS A 577 0.98 25.50 -1.28
N LEU A 578 0.31 25.75 -2.40
CA LEU A 578 0.90 25.74 -3.74
C LEU A 578 1.43 27.11 -4.19
N LYS A 579 1.31 28.14 -3.34
CA LYS A 579 1.68 29.52 -3.69
C LYS A 579 2.70 30.08 -2.69
N GLY A 580 3.89 30.41 -3.18
CA GLY A 580 4.95 31.00 -2.36
C GLY A 580 5.69 30.00 -1.48
N SER A 581 5.38 28.71 -1.61
CA SER A 581 6.15 27.59 -1.07
C SER A 581 7.54 27.60 -1.71
N SER A 582 8.56 27.96 -0.93
CA SER A 582 9.94 27.66 -1.29
C SER A 582 10.21 26.20 -0.95
N VAL A 583 9.58 25.26 -1.67
CA VAL A 583 9.88 23.83 -1.53
C VAL A 583 11.40 23.69 -1.78
N PRO A 584 12.22 23.27 -0.79
CA PRO A 584 13.65 23.17 -0.98
C PRO A 584 13.96 21.97 -1.87
N TRP A 585 14.01 22.17 -3.18
CA TRP A 585 14.32 21.09 -4.11
C TRP A 585 15.82 20.77 -4.07
N ASN A 586 16.17 19.76 -3.28
CA ASN A 586 17.37 18.97 -3.56
C ASN A 586 16.98 17.89 -4.58
N VAL A 587 16.89 18.26 -5.85
CA VAL A 587 16.94 17.26 -6.93
C VAL A 587 18.35 16.67 -6.89
N LEU A 588 18.49 15.48 -6.30
CA LEU A 588 19.74 14.72 -6.26
C LEU A 588 20.02 14.10 -7.63
#